data_AF-A0A956S4F5-F1
#
_entry.id   AF-A0A956S4F5-F1
#
_cell.length_a   1.000
_cell.length_b   1.000
_cell.length_c   1.000
_cell.angle_alpha   90.00
_cell.angle_beta   90.00
_cell.angle_gamma   90.00
#
_symmetry.space_group_name_H-M   'P 1'
#
loop_
_entity.id
_entity.type
_entity.pdbx_description
1 polymer ?
#
loop_
_entity_poly.entity_id
_entity_poly.type
_entity_poly.pdbx_seq_one_letter_code
_entity_poly.pdbx_strand_id
1 'polypeptide(L)'
;MNDLYTFVYKGILTDESLDKVGRKRRYSVGAEENEIIRSALSYEMLDLELVLRAERMAIVYAAIHAFENMVRDFVKKAMAEEYEEEWWTKVPTRIDAKVKKRMEDDSKFRWHGTRGANEMEYCDFGDLSSIIVTNWSIFEEHLVDMEWAKSILSVLERSRNIVMHGGVLARQDIERIGGNIRDWTRQVG
;
A
#
# COMPACT_ATOMS: atom_id res chain seq x y z
N MET A 1 -38.43 -22.35 -18.52
CA MET A 1 -37.04 -22.87 -18.35
C MET A 1 -36.14 -22.56 -19.54
N ASN A 2 -36.67 -22.51 -20.78
CA ASN A 2 -35.91 -22.22 -22.01
C ASN A 2 -35.42 -20.77 -22.16
N ASP A 3 -36.17 -19.78 -21.66
CA ASP A 3 -35.80 -18.36 -21.83
C ASP A 3 -34.61 -17.96 -20.97
N LEU A 4 -34.48 -18.55 -19.77
CA LEU A 4 -33.34 -18.31 -18.89
C LEU A 4 -32.05 -18.85 -19.51
N TYR A 5 -32.12 -20.06 -20.08
CA TYR A 5 -31.01 -20.68 -20.81
C TYR A 5 -30.59 -19.82 -22.01
N THR A 6 -31.57 -19.37 -22.79
CA THR A 6 -31.33 -18.51 -23.95
C THR A 6 -30.72 -17.17 -23.54
N PHE A 7 -31.18 -16.58 -22.43
CA PHE A 7 -30.64 -15.33 -21.90
C PHE A 7 -29.19 -15.48 -21.44
N VAL A 8 -28.87 -16.54 -20.69
CA VAL A 8 -27.51 -16.82 -20.22
C VAL A 8 -26.56 -17.06 -21.38
N TYR A 9 -26.94 -17.87 -22.38
CA TYR A 9 -26.09 -18.12 -23.55
C TYR A 9 -25.88 -16.88 -24.40
N LYS A 10 -26.91 -16.04 -24.56
CA LYS A 10 -26.75 -14.73 -25.23
C LYS A 10 -25.79 -13.83 -24.46
N GLY A 11 -25.84 -13.85 -23.13
CA GLY A 11 -24.87 -13.15 -22.27
C GLY A 11 -23.44 -13.60 -22.53
N ILE A 12 -23.20 -14.92 -22.49
CA ILE A 12 -21.87 -15.53 -22.73
C ILE A 12 -21.36 -15.21 -24.14
N LEU A 13 -22.20 -15.40 -25.17
CA LEU A 13 -21.84 -15.10 -26.56
C LEU A 13 -21.55 -13.62 -26.80
N THR A 14 -22.28 -12.74 -26.11
CA THR A 14 -22.05 -11.29 -26.18
C THR A 14 -20.73 -10.93 -25.51
N ASP A 15 -20.41 -11.55 -24.38
CA ASP A 15 -19.16 -11.34 -23.65
C ASP A 15 -17.94 -11.73 -24.50
N GLU A 16 -17.95 -12.94 -25.07
CA GLU A 16 -16.93 -13.44 -26.01
C GLU A 16 -16.78 -12.57 -27.27
N SER A 17 -17.90 -12.09 -27.81
CA SER A 17 -17.89 -11.22 -29.00
C SER A 17 -17.28 -9.85 -28.68
N LEU A 18 -17.55 -9.32 -27.49
CA LEU A 18 -16.99 -8.05 -27.04
C LEU A 18 -15.47 -8.15 -26.82
N ASP A 19 -14.99 -9.28 -26.28
CA ASP A 19 -13.56 -9.52 -26.09
C ASP A 19 -12.83 -9.64 -27.45
N LYS A 20 -13.42 -10.32 -28.44
CA LYS A 20 -12.87 -10.39 -29.82
C LYS A 20 -12.76 -9.04 -30.53
N VAL A 21 -13.64 -8.09 -30.22
CA VAL A 21 -13.64 -6.74 -30.80
C VAL A 21 -12.70 -5.80 -30.01
N GLY A 22 -11.95 -6.34 -29.03
CA GLY A 22 -10.93 -5.60 -28.30
C GLY A 22 -11.51 -4.70 -27.21
N ARG A 23 -12.66 -5.07 -26.62
CA ARG A 23 -13.20 -4.35 -25.46
C ARG A 23 -12.14 -4.31 -24.36
N LYS A 24 -11.64 -3.12 -24.05
CA LYS A 24 -10.89 -2.89 -22.81
C LYS A 24 -11.86 -3.05 -21.63
N ARG A 25 -11.98 -4.25 -21.08
CA ARG A 25 -12.57 -4.40 -19.74
C ARG A 25 -11.69 -3.54 -18.83
N ARG A 26 -12.30 -2.58 -18.11
CA ARG A 26 -11.64 -1.94 -16.96
C ARG A 26 -11.19 -2.96 -15.90
N TYR A 27 -11.57 -4.23 -16.06
CA TYR A 27 -11.33 -5.35 -15.17
C TYR A 27 -10.43 -6.49 -15.73
N SER A 28 -9.95 -6.46 -16.99
CA SER A 28 -9.19 -7.61 -17.55
C SER A 28 -7.68 -7.44 -17.66
N VAL A 29 -7.15 -6.22 -17.61
CA VAL A 29 -5.69 -6.03 -17.75
C VAL A 29 -4.95 -6.72 -16.60
N GLY A 30 -5.46 -6.58 -15.37
CA GLY A 30 -4.83 -7.17 -14.20
C GLY A 30 -5.01 -8.70 -14.10
N ALA A 31 -6.09 -9.28 -14.62
CA ALA A 31 -6.32 -10.72 -14.49
C ALA A 31 -5.40 -11.54 -15.41
N GLU A 32 -5.22 -11.07 -16.65
CA GLU A 32 -4.30 -11.69 -17.62
C GLU A 32 -2.84 -11.52 -17.18
N GLU A 33 -2.47 -10.32 -16.71
CA GLU A 33 -1.14 -10.03 -16.17
C GLU A 33 -0.84 -10.87 -14.92
N ASN A 34 -1.79 -11.01 -14.00
CA ASN A 34 -1.64 -11.86 -12.82
C ASN A 34 -1.39 -13.33 -13.18
N GLU A 35 -2.05 -13.85 -14.22
CA GLU A 35 -1.85 -15.24 -14.65
C GLU A 35 -0.47 -15.43 -15.30
N ILE A 36 -0.03 -14.47 -16.12
CA ILE A 36 1.33 -14.46 -16.68
C ILE A 36 2.37 -14.46 -15.56
N ILE A 37 2.19 -13.62 -14.53
CA ILE A 37 3.10 -13.54 -13.38
C ILE A 37 3.08 -14.85 -12.58
N ARG A 38 1.91 -15.43 -12.33
CA ARG A 38 1.76 -16.71 -11.60
C ARG A 38 2.48 -17.85 -12.32
N SER A 39 2.34 -17.92 -13.64
CA SER A 39 3.04 -18.89 -14.47
C SER A 39 4.55 -18.67 -14.41
N ALA A 40 5.02 -17.43 -14.55
CA ALA A 40 6.44 -17.08 -14.44
C ALA A 40 7.05 -17.42 -13.07
N LEU A 41 6.24 -17.35 -12.00
CA LEU A 41 6.63 -17.70 -10.64
C LEU A 41 6.42 -19.19 -10.30
N SER A 42 5.98 -20.01 -11.26
CA SER A 42 5.79 -21.46 -11.10
C SER A 42 4.89 -21.84 -9.92
N TYR A 43 3.75 -21.15 -9.78
CA TYR A 43 2.79 -21.38 -8.68
C TYR A 43 2.33 -22.84 -8.57
N GLU A 44 2.27 -23.56 -9.69
CA GLU A 44 1.97 -25.00 -9.76
C GLU A 44 2.95 -25.90 -8.99
N MET A 45 4.16 -25.43 -8.69
CA MET A 45 5.16 -26.16 -7.91
C MET A 45 5.09 -25.86 -6.41
N LEU A 46 4.23 -24.92 -5.99
CA LEU A 46 4.11 -24.49 -4.61
C LEU A 46 3.00 -25.25 -3.88
N ASP A 47 3.11 -25.32 -2.56
CA ASP A 47 2.06 -25.87 -1.71
C ASP A 47 0.82 -24.97 -1.76
N LEU A 48 -0.32 -25.55 -2.16
CA LEU A 48 -1.58 -24.82 -2.35
C LEU A 48 -2.06 -24.15 -1.05
N GLU A 49 -1.91 -24.79 0.11
CA GLU A 49 -2.35 -24.21 1.38
C GLU A 49 -1.50 -22.99 1.76
N LEU A 50 -0.18 -23.07 1.53
CA LEU A 50 0.72 -21.94 1.74
C LEU A 50 0.42 -20.78 0.78
N VAL A 51 0.12 -21.06 -0.49
CA VAL A 51 -0.28 -20.06 -1.48
C VAL A 51 -1.57 -19.35 -1.06
N LEU A 52 -2.61 -20.10 -0.67
CA LEU A 52 -3.88 -19.50 -0.23
C LEU A 52 -3.72 -18.60 1.00
N ARG A 53 -2.84 -18.97 1.94
CA ARG A 53 -2.51 -18.11 3.09
C ARG A 53 -1.79 -16.84 2.67
N ALA A 54 -0.85 -16.95 1.74
CA ALA A 54 -0.11 -15.81 1.21
C ALA A 54 -1.03 -14.85 0.42
N GLU A 55 -1.93 -15.37 -0.42
CA GLU A 55 -2.91 -14.58 -1.16
C GLU A 55 -3.84 -13.80 -0.24
N ARG A 56 -4.30 -14.43 0.84
CA ARG A 56 -5.09 -13.73 1.86
C ARG A 56 -4.30 -12.57 2.48
N MET A 57 -3.00 -12.74 2.73
CA MET A 57 -2.14 -11.68 3.26
C MET A 57 -1.77 -10.63 2.21
N ALA A 58 -1.71 -10.98 0.92
CA ALA A 58 -1.46 -10.04 -0.17
C ALA A 58 -2.55 -8.95 -0.25
N ILE A 59 -3.81 -9.31 0.02
CA ILE A 59 -4.92 -8.34 0.11
C ILE A 59 -4.68 -7.33 1.22
N VAL A 60 -4.25 -7.80 2.40
CA VAL A 60 -3.95 -6.94 3.55
C VAL A 60 -2.72 -6.07 3.28
N TYR A 61 -1.68 -6.66 2.70
CA TYR A 61 -0.48 -5.96 2.25
C TYR A 61 -0.83 -4.81 1.31
N ALA A 62 -1.65 -5.06 0.30
CA ALA A 62 -2.06 -4.05 -0.68
C ALA A 62 -2.72 -2.84 0.00
N ALA A 63 -3.62 -3.08 0.97
CA ALA A 63 -4.28 -2.02 1.71
C ALA A 63 -3.29 -1.21 2.58
N ILE A 64 -2.40 -1.89 3.32
CA ILE A 64 -1.39 -1.24 4.16
C ILE A 64 -0.43 -0.42 3.29
N HIS A 65 0.06 -0.99 2.18
CA HIS A 65 1.01 -0.34 1.29
C HIS A 65 0.40 0.90 0.64
N ALA A 66 -0.84 0.81 0.14
CA ALA A 66 -1.56 1.96 -0.39
C ALA A 66 -1.71 3.06 0.67
N PHE A 67 -2.11 2.68 1.89
CA PHE A 67 -2.26 3.64 2.97
C PHE A 67 -0.94 4.28 3.41
N GLU A 68 0.17 3.52 3.47
CA GLU A 68 1.50 4.07 3.77
C GLU A 68 1.88 5.17 2.77
N ASN A 69 1.65 4.95 1.48
CA ASN A 69 1.89 5.97 0.45
C ASN A 69 0.94 7.17 0.57
N MET A 70 -0.33 6.95 0.93
CA MET A 70 -1.25 8.07 1.20
C MET A 70 -0.76 8.95 2.37
N VAL A 71 -0.27 8.35 3.46
CA VAL A 71 0.30 9.10 4.59
C VAL A 71 1.59 9.80 4.15
N ARG A 72 2.43 9.16 3.32
CA ARG A 72 3.63 9.81 2.77
C ARG A 72 3.28 11.05 1.97
N ASP A 73 2.28 10.95 1.09
CA ASP A 73 1.84 12.07 0.27
C ASP A 73 1.25 13.20 1.13
N PHE A 74 0.46 12.87 2.15
CA PHE A 74 -0.07 13.84 3.09
C PHE A 74 1.05 14.60 3.81
N VAL A 75 2.00 13.89 4.43
CA VAL A 75 3.12 14.50 5.15
C VAL A 75 3.98 15.35 4.21
N LYS A 76 4.27 14.85 3.01
CA LYS A 76 5.04 15.59 2.01
C LYS A 76 4.36 16.89 1.61
N LYS A 77 3.05 16.86 1.34
CA LYS A 77 2.28 18.05 0.95
C LYS A 77 2.25 19.09 2.07
N ALA A 78 1.87 18.68 3.29
CA ALA A 78 1.81 19.59 4.43
C ALA A 78 3.16 20.26 4.73
N MET A 79 4.25 19.49 4.70
CA MET A 79 5.61 20.02 4.91
C MET A 79 6.05 20.96 3.77
N ALA A 80 5.71 20.64 2.52
CA ALA A 80 6.05 21.46 1.36
C ALA A 80 5.21 22.74 1.25
N GLU A 81 4.00 22.77 1.82
CA GLU A 81 3.18 23.99 1.88
C GLU A 81 3.78 25.04 2.84
N GLU A 82 4.37 24.61 3.96
CA GLU A 82 4.99 25.50 4.94
C GLU A 82 6.45 25.85 4.60
N TYR A 83 7.23 24.88 4.10
CA TYR A 83 8.68 25.00 3.91
C TYR A 83 9.14 24.93 2.45
N GLU A 84 8.22 24.89 1.50
CA GLU A 84 8.50 24.87 0.06
C GLU A 84 9.50 23.77 -0.33
N GLU A 85 10.54 24.09 -1.10
CA GLU A 85 11.57 23.14 -1.54
C GLU A 85 12.51 22.70 -0.41
N GLU A 86 12.64 23.48 0.66
CA GLU A 86 13.52 23.18 1.79
C GLU A 86 12.88 22.24 2.81
N TRP A 87 11.68 21.73 2.57
CA TRP A 87 10.92 20.92 3.52
C TRP A 87 11.68 19.70 4.07
N TRP A 88 12.51 19.04 3.25
CA TRP A 88 13.29 17.89 3.70
C TRP A 88 14.32 18.26 4.78
N THR A 89 14.82 19.50 4.79
CA THR A 89 15.78 19.98 5.80
C THR A 89 15.19 20.04 7.21
N LYS A 90 13.84 20.03 7.32
CA LYS A 90 13.10 20.04 8.58
C LYS A 90 12.76 18.65 9.09
N VAL A 91 13.11 17.60 8.35
CA VAL A 91 12.99 16.21 8.80
C VAL A 91 14.02 15.94 9.91
N PRO A 92 13.67 15.21 10.98
CA PRO A 92 14.61 14.84 12.04
C PRO A 92 15.90 14.21 11.50
N THR A 93 17.06 14.66 11.98
CA THR A 93 18.38 14.22 11.50
C THR A 93 18.59 12.71 11.58
N ARG A 94 18.00 12.05 12.58
CA ARG A 94 18.02 10.59 12.71
C ARG A 94 17.35 9.89 11.53
N ILE A 95 16.24 10.44 11.03
CA ILE A 95 15.47 9.87 9.92
C ILE A 95 16.22 10.14 8.61
N ASP A 96 16.72 11.36 8.41
CA ASP A 96 17.54 11.70 7.24
C ASP A 96 18.77 10.77 7.11
N ALA A 97 19.50 10.54 8.20
CA ALA A 97 20.63 9.61 8.21
C ALA A 97 20.21 8.16 7.90
N LYS A 98 19.06 7.71 8.41
CA LYS A 98 18.49 6.37 8.15
C LYS A 98 18.12 6.22 6.67
N VAL A 99 17.47 7.23 6.09
CA VAL A 99 17.06 7.26 4.68
C VAL A 99 18.28 7.27 3.76
N LYS A 100 19.26 8.16 4.00
CA LYS A 100 20.51 8.22 3.23
C LYS A 100 21.23 6.87 3.21
N LYS A 101 21.34 6.22 4.38
CA LYS A 101 21.93 4.88 4.46
C LYS A 101 21.17 3.86 3.61
N ARG A 102 19.83 3.85 3.67
CA ARG A 102 18.99 2.95 2.86
C ARG A 102 19.16 3.20 1.35
N MET A 103 19.25 4.46 0.93
CA MET A 103 19.50 4.84 -0.46
C MET A 103 20.89 4.40 -0.93
N GLU A 104 21.92 4.63 -0.12
CA GLU A 104 23.28 4.17 -0.40
C GLU A 104 23.34 2.65 -0.53
N ASP A 105 22.68 1.93 0.37
CA ASP A 105 22.64 0.46 0.34
C ASP A 105 21.93 -0.05 -0.92
N ASP A 106 20.81 0.55 -1.32
CA ASP A 106 20.10 0.16 -2.55
C ASP A 106 20.92 0.50 -3.81
N SER A 107 21.67 1.61 -3.81
CA SER A 107 22.52 2.02 -4.94
C SER A 107 23.65 1.03 -5.26
N LYS A 108 24.05 0.21 -4.28
CA LYS A 108 25.10 -0.83 -4.44
C LYS A 108 24.61 -2.00 -5.29
N PHE A 109 23.30 -2.24 -5.37
CA PHE A 109 22.72 -3.41 -6.03
C PHE A 109 22.04 -3.04 -7.36
N ARG A 110 22.85 -2.71 -8.37
CA ARG A 110 22.38 -2.30 -9.72
C ARG A 110 21.50 -3.31 -10.46
N TRP A 111 21.51 -4.58 -10.08
CA TRP A 111 20.71 -5.63 -10.71
C TRP A 111 19.29 -5.73 -10.13
N HIS A 112 18.99 -4.98 -9.06
CA HIS A 112 17.69 -4.96 -8.39
C HIS A 112 17.08 -3.56 -8.49
N GLY A 113 15.75 -3.45 -8.58
CA GLY A 113 15.07 -2.16 -8.54
C GLY A 113 15.31 -1.43 -7.22
N THR A 114 15.41 -0.10 -7.26
CA THR A 114 15.45 0.75 -6.07
C THR A 114 14.04 0.90 -5.50
N ARG A 115 13.94 1.21 -4.20
CA ARG A 115 12.63 1.46 -3.54
C ARG A 115 11.90 2.68 -4.10
N GLY A 116 12.65 3.61 -4.69
CA GLY A 116 12.12 4.82 -5.26
C GLY A 116 13.21 5.81 -5.65
N ALA A 117 12.77 6.94 -6.22
CA ALA A 117 13.61 8.05 -6.65
C ALA A 117 13.85 9.09 -5.54
N ASN A 118 12.94 9.22 -4.57
CA ASN A 118 12.94 10.31 -3.60
C ASN A 118 13.07 9.79 -2.16
N GLU A 119 13.60 10.61 -1.27
CA GLU A 119 13.88 10.27 0.13
C GLU A 119 12.62 9.81 0.88
N MET A 120 11.46 10.39 0.56
CA MET A 120 10.18 10.03 1.18
C MET A 120 9.77 8.57 0.96
N GLU A 121 10.22 7.96 -0.15
CA GLU A 121 9.90 6.56 -0.47
C GLU A 121 10.66 5.57 0.43
N TYR A 122 11.63 6.07 1.21
CA TYR A 122 12.41 5.30 2.17
C TYR A 122 11.92 5.48 3.61
N CYS A 123 10.87 6.27 3.86
CA CYS A 123 10.28 6.51 5.19
C CYS A 123 9.19 5.49 5.50
N ASP A 124 9.26 4.80 6.64
CA ASP A 124 8.19 3.91 7.12
C ASP A 124 7.21 4.63 8.07
N PHE A 125 6.12 3.97 8.50
CA PHE A 125 5.13 4.57 9.42
C PHE A 125 5.76 5.17 10.69
N GLY A 126 6.79 4.52 11.25
CA GLY A 126 7.50 5.02 12.43
C GLY A 126 8.28 6.31 12.14
N ASP A 127 8.91 6.40 10.98
CA ASP A 127 9.55 7.62 10.48
C ASP A 127 8.51 8.74 10.27
N LEU A 128 7.39 8.43 9.61
CA LEU A 128 6.29 9.40 9.37
C LEU A 128 5.70 9.95 10.66
N SER A 129 5.44 9.07 11.64
CA SER A 129 4.98 9.47 12.96
C SER A 129 5.96 10.42 13.65
N SER A 130 7.27 10.16 13.52
CA SER A 130 8.31 11.00 14.13
C SER A 130 8.44 12.36 13.44
N ILE A 131 8.25 12.43 12.12
CA ILE A 131 8.20 13.69 11.36
C ILE A 131 7.00 14.54 11.81
N ILE A 132 5.82 13.94 11.90
CA ILE A 132 4.58 14.60 12.32
C ILE A 132 4.74 15.19 13.73
N VAL A 133 5.21 14.39 14.69
CA VAL A 133 5.37 14.83 16.08
C VAL A 133 6.39 15.96 16.21
N THR A 134 7.48 15.90 15.45
CA THR A 134 8.53 16.93 15.50
C THR A 134 8.06 18.26 14.92
N ASN A 135 7.22 18.22 13.89
CA ASN A 135 6.72 19.39 13.16
C ASN A 135 5.22 19.62 13.42
N TRP A 136 4.76 19.34 14.65
CA TRP A 136 3.33 19.26 14.97
C TRP A 136 2.51 20.49 14.62
N SER A 137 3.09 21.69 14.73
CA SER A 137 2.40 22.95 14.39
C SER A 137 1.84 22.99 12.96
N ILE A 138 2.39 22.18 12.05
CA ILE A 138 1.92 22.08 10.65
C ILE A 138 0.71 21.14 10.54
N PHE A 139 0.60 20.19 11.46
CA PHE A 139 -0.38 19.10 11.39
C PHE A 139 -1.57 19.30 12.34
N GLU A 140 -1.49 20.26 13.26
CA GLU A 140 -2.50 20.46 14.32
C GLU A 140 -3.89 20.86 13.80
N GLU A 141 -3.96 21.49 12.63
CA GLU A 141 -5.24 21.81 11.99
C GLU A 141 -5.86 20.62 11.23
N HIS A 142 -5.04 19.60 10.92
CA HIS A 142 -5.46 18.44 10.11
C HIS A 142 -5.69 17.18 10.93
N LEU A 143 -4.97 17.01 12.05
CA LEU A 143 -4.99 15.81 12.88
C LEU A 143 -5.60 16.12 14.24
N VAL A 144 -6.15 15.08 14.90
CA VAL A 144 -6.82 15.23 16.21
C VAL A 144 -5.84 15.69 17.29
N ASP A 145 -4.79 14.90 17.51
CA ASP A 145 -3.68 15.19 18.42
C ASP A 145 -2.48 14.28 18.08
N MET A 146 -1.32 14.54 18.71
CA MET A 146 -0.08 13.78 18.48
C MET A 146 -0.24 12.30 18.85
N GLU A 147 -0.88 12.03 20.00
CA GLU A 147 -1.09 10.69 20.54
C GLU A 147 -1.97 9.84 19.62
N TRP A 148 -3.05 10.41 19.09
CA TRP A 148 -3.97 9.78 18.17
C TRP A 148 -3.26 9.38 16.89
N ALA A 149 -2.53 10.31 16.26
CA ALA A 149 -1.77 10.04 15.05
C ALA A 149 -0.72 8.96 15.27
N LYS A 150 0.03 9.05 16.37
CA LYS A 150 1.01 8.03 16.76
C LYS A 150 0.37 6.67 17.02
N SER A 151 -0.81 6.63 17.66
CA SER A 151 -1.50 5.37 17.93
C SER A 151 -1.89 4.66 16.63
N ILE A 152 -2.45 5.38 15.66
CA ILE A 152 -2.86 4.83 14.36
C ILE A 152 -1.65 4.28 13.61
N LEU A 153 -0.61 5.10 13.45
CA LEU A 153 0.58 4.73 12.67
C LEU A 153 1.33 3.57 13.33
N SER A 154 1.42 3.52 14.66
CA SER A 154 2.07 2.41 15.38
C SER A 154 1.33 1.08 15.26
N VAL A 155 -0.01 1.11 15.28
CA VAL A 155 -0.83 -0.10 15.06
C VAL A 155 -0.61 -0.63 13.65
N LEU A 156 -0.63 0.25 12.65
CA LEU A 156 -0.43 -0.12 11.25
C LEU A 156 1.00 -0.60 10.98
N GLU A 157 2.01 0.02 11.60
CA GLU A 157 3.40 -0.42 11.52
C GLU A 157 3.57 -1.85 12.05
N ARG A 158 2.95 -2.16 13.19
CA ARG A 158 3.01 -3.51 13.77
C ARG A 158 2.37 -4.54 12.84
N SER A 159 1.21 -4.24 12.28
CA SER A 159 0.54 -5.12 11.31
C SER A 159 1.35 -5.29 10.02
N ARG A 160 1.92 -4.21 9.50
CA ARG A 160 2.78 -4.19 8.31
C ARG A 160 3.98 -5.11 8.49
N ASN A 161 4.64 -5.04 9.65
CA ASN A 161 5.79 -5.90 9.95
C ASN A 161 5.41 -7.38 10.01
N ILE A 162 4.27 -7.74 10.60
CA ILE A 162 3.79 -9.13 10.61
C ILE A 162 3.58 -9.64 9.18
N VAL A 163 2.87 -8.89 8.34
CA VAL A 163 2.56 -9.28 6.96
C VAL A 163 3.83 -9.41 6.12
N MET A 164 4.79 -8.49 6.26
CA MET A 164 6.04 -8.53 5.50
C MET A 164 7.03 -9.61 5.93
N HIS A 165 6.89 -10.14 7.15
CA HIS A 165 7.74 -11.23 7.66
C HIS A 165 7.04 -12.61 7.57
N GLY A 166 6.04 -12.75 6.69
CA GLY A 166 5.35 -14.03 6.42
C GLY A 166 4.34 -14.44 7.49
N GLY A 167 3.99 -13.52 8.40
CA GLY A 167 2.98 -13.75 9.42
C GLY A 167 1.56 -13.67 8.88
N VAL A 168 0.65 -14.37 9.54
CA VAL A 168 -0.78 -14.39 9.19
C VAL A 168 -1.57 -13.64 10.27
N LEU A 169 -2.31 -12.61 9.85
CA LEU A 169 -3.13 -11.81 10.76
C LEU A 169 -4.47 -12.47 11.05
N ALA A 170 -4.91 -12.40 12.31
CA ALA A 170 -6.25 -12.79 12.72
C ALA A 170 -7.29 -11.80 12.16
N ARG A 171 -8.55 -12.24 12.05
CA ARG A 171 -9.63 -11.39 11.52
C ARG A 171 -9.79 -10.08 12.30
N GLN A 172 -9.69 -10.14 13.64
CA GLN A 172 -9.79 -8.95 14.50
C GLN A 172 -8.68 -7.93 14.21
N ASP A 173 -7.47 -8.38 13.89
CA ASP A 173 -6.37 -7.47 13.55
C ASP A 173 -6.59 -6.83 12.17
N ILE A 174 -7.14 -7.58 11.21
CA ILE A 174 -7.53 -7.04 9.90
C ILE A 174 -8.63 -5.98 10.05
N GLU A 175 -9.64 -6.25 10.87
CA GLU A 175 -10.71 -5.29 11.16
C GLU A 175 -10.15 -4.03 11.86
N ARG A 176 -9.17 -4.19 12.76
CA ARG A 176 -8.47 -3.07 13.40
C ARG A 176 -7.70 -2.22 12.38
N ILE A 177 -6.98 -2.83 11.44
CA ILE A 177 -6.32 -2.11 10.34
C ILE A 177 -7.34 -1.29 9.55
N GLY A 178 -8.45 -1.92 9.14
CA GLY A 178 -9.51 -1.24 8.38
C GLY A 178 -10.16 -0.10 9.14
N GLY A 179 -10.33 -0.23 10.47
CA GLY A 179 -10.81 0.84 11.34
C GLY A 179 -9.86 2.04 11.37
N ASN A 180 -8.58 1.79 11.64
CA ASN A 180 -7.55 2.85 11.70
C ASN A 180 -7.40 3.60 10.35
N ILE A 181 -7.42 2.87 9.23
CA ILE A 181 -7.42 3.48 7.89
C ILE A 181 -8.64 4.38 7.72
N ARG A 182 -9.84 3.90 8.07
CA ARG A 182 -11.08 4.66 7.92
C ARG A 182 -11.10 5.92 8.78
N ASP A 183 -10.63 5.82 10.02
CA ASP A 183 -10.59 6.94 10.95
C ASP A 183 -9.61 8.00 10.46
N TRP A 184 -8.43 7.60 9.98
CA TRP A 184 -7.48 8.51 9.34
C TRP A 184 -8.06 9.19 8.10
N THR A 185 -8.64 8.42 7.17
CA THR A 185 -9.18 8.97 5.92
C THR A 185 -10.32 9.95 6.17
N ARG A 186 -11.15 9.74 7.21
CA ARG A 186 -12.22 10.68 7.58
C ARG A 186 -11.72 11.96 8.24
N GLN A 187 -10.56 11.90 8.89
CA GLN A 187 -9.97 13.05 9.57
C GLN A 187 -9.20 13.94 8.59
N VAL A 188 -8.44 13.32 7.67
CA VAL A 188 -7.53 14.03 6.76
C VAL A 188 -8.17 14.35 5.40
N GLY A 189 -9.16 13.57 4.97
CA GLY A 189 -9.85 13.74 3.67
C GLY A 189 -11.18 14.47 3.81
#